data_AF-A0A0C9V8R0-F1
#
_entry.id   AF-A0A0C9V8R0-F1
#
_cell.length_a   1.000
_cell.length_b   1.000
_cell.length_c   1.000
_cell.angle_alpha   90.00
_cell.angle_beta   90.00
_cell.angle_gamma   90.00
#
_symmetry.space_group_name_H-M   'P 1'
#
loop_
_entity.id
_entity.type
_entity.pdbx_description
1 polymer ?
#
loop_
_entity_poly.entity_id
_entity_poly.type
_entity_poly.pdbx_seq_one_letter_code
_entity_poly.pdbx_strand_id
1 'polypeptide(L)'
;MAIYDNEGNAILPSGFAVPAKWTHKDDKAVPEPKGEGQSLMISDFLTPEWGRLVDGEEEARIVFKAGKNRDGYFSCQELLEQVDMAIDIFEGKTKGQAVGLFLFDNAPSHQKRANNALSARKMPKGPSEGWTHKKGGPNMRPGVLPDGNFQELYYPDNHPLMGGWFKGMEQIIRERGLWPANGLNAQCESFKCEEGRTDCCCRRLLFMQPDFVNQKSALEELVTRRGHICDFYPKFHCELNFIEQYWGAAKLRYRSSPRTKNIMEMEANVLTSLDDIPLQQIRRYAGRSAKFMDAYIKGLNGAQAAWAAWKYHGHRVLPENVMAQFDGAHNVSK
;
A
#
# COMPACT_ATOMS: atom_id res chain seq x y z
N MET A 1 -7.56 23.68 -2.65
CA MET A 1 -6.63 24.61 -1.96
C MET A 1 -7.06 26.01 -2.37
N ALA A 2 -7.61 26.80 -1.45
CA ALA A 2 -7.71 28.26 -1.60
C ALA A 2 -6.56 28.85 -0.78
N ILE A 3 -5.82 29.79 -1.35
CA ILE A 3 -4.75 30.52 -0.66
C ILE A 3 -5.37 31.85 -0.23
N TYR A 4 -5.14 32.25 1.02
CA TYR A 4 -5.59 33.53 1.58
C TYR A 4 -4.38 34.39 1.92
N ASP A 5 -4.50 35.72 1.81
CA ASP A 5 -3.49 36.68 2.26
C ASP A 5 -3.50 36.83 3.78
N ASN A 6 -2.58 37.65 4.27
CA ASN A 6 -2.40 37.97 5.68
C ASN A 6 -3.57 38.78 6.29
N GLU A 7 -4.57 39.16 5.48
CA GLU A 7 -5.81 39.80 5.90
C GLU A 7 -7.02 38.85 5.83
N GLY A 8 -6.79 37.58 5.41
CA GLY A 8 -7.84 36.57 5.30
C GLY A 8 -8.65 36.65 4.01
N ASN A 9 -8.21 37.42 3.00
CA ASN A 9 -8.84 37.46 1.68
C ASN A 9 -8.21 36.41 0.76
N ALA A 10 -9.00 35.76 -0.09
CA ALA A 10 -8.47 34.75 -0.99
C ALA A 10 -7.52 35.39 -2.04
N ILE A 11 -6.22 35.09 -1.98
CA ILE A 11 -5.27 35.43 -3.05
C ILE A 11 -5.47 34.43 -4.19
N LEU A 12 -6.17 34.86 -5.23
CA LEU A 12 -6.06 34.25 -6.54
C LEU A 12 -4.71 34.69 -7.14
N PRO A 13 -3.82 33.77 -7.57
CA PRO A 13 -2.60 34.16 -8.26
C PRO A 13 -2.95 34.91 -9.54
N SER A 14 -2.75 36.24 -9.53
CA SER A 14 -2.84 37.07 -10.72
C SER A 14 -1.70 36.68 -11.67
N GLY A 15 -2.02 35.90 -12.70
CA GLY A 15 -1.04 35.48 -13.72
C GLY A 15 -1.35 34.15 -14.39
N PHE A 16 -2.22 33.31 -13.84
CA PHE A 16 -2.79 32.19 -14.58
C PHE A 16 -4.21 32.53 -15.01
N ALA A 17 -4.41 32.82 -16.29
CA ALA A 17 -5.70 32.63 -16.92
C ALA A 17 -5.97 31.12 -17.03
N VAL A 18 -6.27 30.48 -15.90
CA VAL A 18 -7.01 29.23 -15.89
C VAL A 18 -8.42 29.63 -16.29
N PRO A 19 -9.03 29.07 -17.35
CA PRO A 19 -10.46 29.17 -17.49
C PRO A 19 -11.04 28.38 -16.32
N ALA A 20 -11.31 29.08 -15.21
CA ALA A 20 -12.30 28.63 -14.26
C ALA A 20 -13.60 28.58 -15.05
N LYS A 21 -13.99 27.38 -15.48
CA LYS A 21 -15.31 27.16 -16.05
C LYS A 21 -16.31 27.28 -14.90
N TRP A 22 -16.65 28.52 -14.56
CA TRP A 22 -17.83 28.83 -13.78
C TRP A 22 -19.02 28.41 -14.63
N THR A 23 -19.55 27.23 -14.37
CA THR A 23 -20.80 26.79 -14.99
C THR A 23 -21.92 27.63 -14.38
N HIS A 24 -22.72 28.26 -15.23
CA HIS A 24 -23.85 29.07 -14.79
C HIS A 24 -24.85 28.17 -14.03
N LYS A 25 -25.66 28.71 -13.12
CA LYS A 25 -26.71 27.91 -12.43
C LYS A 25 -27.68 27.24 -13.41
N ASP A 26 -27.77 27.79 -14.62
CA ASP A 26 -28.62 27.32 -15.72
C ASP A 26 -27.86 26.40 -16.70
N ASP A 27 -26.54 26.21 -16.53
CA ASP A 27 -25.80 25.17 -17.23
C ASP A 27 -26.29 23.82 -16.70
N LYS A 28 -27.13 23.17 -17.52
CA LYS A 28 -27.49 21.78 -17.26
C LYS A 28 -26.19 20.98 -17.30
N ALA A 29 -25.80 20.41 -16.17
CA ALA A 29 -24.79 19.36 -16.13
C ALA A 29 -25.35 18.17 -16.92
N VAL A 30 -25.20 18.19 -18.24
CA VAL A 30 -25.61 17.08 -19.11
C VAL A 30 -24.65 15.94 -18.78
N PRO A 31 -25.13 14.87 -18.11
CA PRO A 31 -24.29 13.74 -17.83
C PRO A 31 -23.92 13.11 -19.18
N GLU A 32 -22.65 13.14 -19.51
CA GLU A 32 -22.17 12.44 -20.71
C GLU A 32 -22.28 10.93 -20.45
N PRO A 33 -22.79 10.15 -21.42
CA PRO A 33 -22.88 8.70 -21.26
C PRO A 33 -21.51 8.11 -20.97
N LYS A 34 -21.41 7.34 -19.89
CA LYS A 34 -20.21 6.58 -19.55
C LYS A 34 -20.07 5.46 -20.58
N GLY A 35 -19.23 5.66 -21.60
CA GLY A 35 -18.92 4.61 -22.57
C GLY A 35 -18.11 3.47 -21.94
N GLU A 36 -17.96 2.36 -22.65
CA GLU A 36 -17.01 1.26 -22.32
C GLU A 36 -15.53 1.67 -22.52
N GLY A 37 -15.21 2.95 -22.30
CA GLY A 37 -13.99 3.60 -22.70
C GLY A 37 -12.71 2.89 -22.23
N GLN A 38 -11.66 3.08 -23.01
CA GLN A 38 -10.33 2.58 -22.69
C GLN A 38 -9.82 3.17 -21.37
N SER A 39 -9.33 2.31 -20.48
CA SER A 39 -8.80 2.72 -19.18
C SER A 39 -7.29 2.91 -19.23
N LEU A 40 -6.79 3.92 -18.51
CA LEU A 40 -5.36 4.17 -18.31
C LEU A 40 -5.11 4.20 -16.81
N MET A 41 -4.15 3.42 -16.36
CA MET A 41 -3.66 3.39 -14.98
C MET A 41 -2.25 3.95 -14.97
N ILE A 42 -1.96 4.80 -13.99
CA ILE A 42 -0.62 5.33 -13.74
C ILE A 42 -0.21 4.86 -12.35
N SER A 43 1.00 4.35 -12.23
CA SER A 43 1.67 4.08 -10.95
C SER A 43 2.99 4.85 -10.93
N ASP A 44 3.39 5.43 -9.81
CA ASP A 44 4.57 6.30 -9.73
C ASP A 44 5.10 6.34 -8.29
N PHE A 45 6.35 6.75 -8.13
CA PHE A 45 7.02 6.94 -6.85
C PHE A 45 7.48 8.39 -6.72
N LEU A 46 7.15 9.01 -5.59
CA LEU A 46 7.58 10.37 -5.28
C LEU A 46 8.50 10.41 -4.07
N THR A 47 9.45 11.33 -4.13
CA THR A 47 10.31 11.77 -3.02
C THR A 47 10.06 13.26 -2.77
N PRO A 48 10.05 13.72 -1.50
CA PRO A 48 10.01 15.15 -1.20
C PRO A 48 11.20 15.93 -1.79
N GLU A 49 12.36 15.29 -1.91
CA GLU A 49 13.62 15.90 -2.32
C GLU A 49 13.66 16.14 -3.84
N TRP A 50 13.23 15.16 -4.64
CA TRP A 50 13.41 15.15 -6.09
C TRP A 50 12.09 15.16 -6.87
N GLY A 51 10.96 14.96 -6.21
CA GLY A 51 9.69 14.76 -6.88
C GLY A 51 9.63 13.34 -7.41
N ARG A 52 9.34 13.17 -8.71
CA ARG A 52 9.31 11.84 -9.33
C ARG A 52 10.65 11.14 -9.23
N LEU A 53 10.61 9.83 -9.03
CA LEU A 53 11.79 8.99 -9.00
C LEU A 53 12.27 8.73 -10.43
N VAL A 54 13.25 9.52 -10.84
CA VAL A 54 13.86 9.51 -12.18
C VAL A 54 15.38 9.59 -12.03
N ASP A 55 16.12 8.81 -12.83
CA ASP A 55 17.58 8.92 -12.97
C ASP A 55 17.98 8.85 -14.45
N GLY A 56 18.51 9.95 -15.00
CA GLY A 56 18.75 10.06 -16.44
C GLY A 56 17.46 9.90 -17.25
N GLU A 57 17.42 8.87 -18.09
CA GLU A 57 16.28 8.49 -18.93
C GLU A 57 15.36 7.44 -18.27
N GLU A 58 15.75 6.91 -17.11
CA GLU A 58 14.96 5.89 -16.40
C GLU A 58 13.97 6.54 -15.43
N GLU A 59 12.71 6.11 -15.44
CA GLU A 59 11.69 6.56 -14.49
C GLU A 59 10.92 5.38 -13.87
N ALA A 60 10.55 5.52 -12.59
CA ALA A 60 9.80 4.49 -11.88
C ALA A 60 8.30 4.46 -12.25
N ARG A 61 7.85 5.43 -13.04
CA ARG A 61 6.45 5.55 -13.44
C ARG A 61 6.09 4.48 -14.45
N ILE A 62 4.96 3.80 -14.20
CA ILE A 62 4.35 2.86 -15.15
C ILE A 62 3.06 3.44 -15.69
N VAL A 63 2.92 3.38 -17.01
CA VAL A 63 1.69 3.65 -17.74
C VAL A 63 1.09 2.32 -18.17
N PHE A 64 -0.06 1.97 -17.61
CA PHE A 64 -0.71 0.67 -17.82
C PHE A 64 -2.06 0.82 -18.52
N LYS A 65 -2.21 0.14 -19.66
CA LYS A 65 -3.40 0.16 -20.51
C LYS A 65 -4.32 -1.00 -20.15
N ALA A 66 -5.19 -0.79 -19.16
CA ALA A 66 -6.07 -1.85 -18.67
C ALA A 66 -7.11 -2.30 -19.71
N GLY A 67 -7.38 -3.62 -19.76
CA GLY A 67 -8.46 -4.23 -20.54
C GLY A 67 -8.10 -5.54 -21.24
N LYS A 68 -9.14 -6.33 -21.57
CA LYS A 68 -9.02 -7.53 -22.43
C LYS A 68 -8.58 -7.07 -23.83
N ASN A 69 -7.48 -7.63 -24.35
CA ASN A 69 -6.77 -7.20 -25.57
C ASN A 69 -5.87 -5.95 -25.42
N ARG A 70 -5.47 -5.62 -24.18
CA ARG A 70 -4.45 -4.62 -23.86
C ARG A 70 -3.48 -5.22 -22.85
N ASP A 71 -3.07 -4.50 -21.82
CA ASP A 71 -2.08 -4.98 -20.84
C ASP A 71 -2.71 -5.91 -19.78
N GLY A 72 -4.03 -6.15 -19.84
CA GLY A 72 -4.73 -7.04 -18.91
C GLY A 72 -5.08 -6.35 -17.59
N TYR A 73 -4.68 -6.97 -16.48
CA TYR A 73 -4.91 -6.48 -15.11
C TYR A 73 -3.58 -6.23 -14.42
N PHE A 74 -3.44 -5.09 -13.75
CA PHE A 74 -2.26 -4.79 -12.95
C PHE A 74 -2.24 -5.71 -11.71
N SER A 75 -1.41 -6.74 -11.75
CA SER A 75 -1.34 -7.75 -10.69
C SER A 75 -0.22 -7.42 -9.70
N CYS A 76 -0.13 -8.23 -8.64
CA CYS A 76 0.98 -8.09 -7.70
C CYS A 76 2.34 -8.38 -8.34
N GLN A 77 2.39 -9.10 -9.46
CA GLN A 77 3.64 -9.37 -10.16
C GLN A 77 4.17 -8.09 -10.83
N GLU A 78 3.32 -7.38 -11.58
CA GLU A 78 3.66 -6.10 -12.20
C GLU A 78 4.02 -5.03 -11.14
N LEU A 79 3.37 -5.06 -9.97
CA LEU A 79 3.77 -4.22 -8.83
C LEU A 79 5.19 -4.54 -8.32
N LEU A 80 5.52 -5.83 -8.16
CA LEU A 80 6.86 -6.23 -7.71
C LEU A 80 7.93 -5.84 -8.72
N GLU A 81 7.66 -6.02 -10.02
CA GLU A 81 8.55 -5.60 -11.10
C GLU A 81 8.76 -4.08 -11.12
N GLN A 82 7.69 -3.31 -10.96
CA GLN A 82 7.82 -1.85 -10.83
C GLN A 82 8.65 -1.45 -9.61
N VAL A 83 8.45 -2.10 -8.46
CA VAL A 83 9.17 -1.78 -7.22
C VAL A 83 10.65 -2.14 -7.33
N ASP A 84 10.98 -3.28 -7.94
CA ASP A 84 12.37 -3.68 -8.17
C ASP A 84 13.09 -2.66 -9.07
N MET A 85 12.45 -2.24 -10.17
CA MET A 85 12.95 -1.16 -11.04
C MET A 85 13.07 0.18 -10.29
N ALA A 86 12.09 0.53 -9.45
CA ALA A 86 12.15 1.75 -8.64
C ALA A 86 13.33 1.72 -7.65
N ILE A 87 13.66 0.55 -7.11
CA ILE A 87 14.85 0.36 -6.27
C ILE A 87 16.12 0.56 -7.09
N ASP A 88 16.23 -0.02 -8.29
CA ASP A 88 17.39 0.18 -9.16
C ASP A 88 17.64 1.68 -9.45
N ILE A 89 16.58 2.42 -9.82
CA ILE A 89 16.65 3.87 -10.08
C ILE A 89 17.05 4.64 -8.81
N PHE A 90 16.52 4.27 -7.65
CA PHE A 90 16.87 4.88 -6.39
C PHE A 90 18.34 4.64 -6.01
N GLU A 91 18.81 3.40 -6.15
CA GLU A 91 20.20 3.01 -5.89
C GLU A 91 21.16 3.71 -6.85
N GLY A 92 20.81 3.80 -8.15
CA GLY A 92 21.57 4.57 -9.15
C GLY A 92 21.70 6.03 -8.78
N LYS A 93 20.56 6.68 -8.50
CA LYS A 93 20.50 8.11 -8.14
C LYS A 93 21.26 8.44 -6.85
N THR A 94 21.26 7.52 -5.90
CA THR A 94 21.96 7.67 -4.61
C THR A 94 23.36 7.07 -4.62
N LYS A 95 23.79 6.47 -5.73
CA LYS A 95 25.05 5.73 -5.88
C LYS A 95 25.24 4.66 -4.80
N GLY A 96 24.13 4.05 -4.35
CA GLY A 96 24.07 3.07 -3.27
C GLY A 96 24.42 3.63 -1.88
N GLN A 97 24.45 4.95 -1.69
CA GLN A 97 24.86 5.59 -0.43
C GLN A 97 23.69 5.85 0.53
N ALA A 98 22.46 5.52 0.14
CA ALA A 98 21.26 5.75 0.95
C ALA A 98 20.42 4.49 1.08
N VAL A 99 19.71 4.39 2.21
CA VAL A 99 18.68 3.38 2.46
C VAL A 99 17.33 4.03 2.20
N GLY A 100 16.57 3.50 1.24
CA GLY A 100 15.23 3.97 0.92
C GLY A 100 14.19 3.47 1.94
N LEU A 101 13.23 4.34 2.28
CA LEU A 101 11.98 3.96 2.91
C LEU A 101 10.87 3.96 1.85
N PHE A 102 10.44 2.77 1.44
CA PHE A 102 9.37 2.56 0.48
C PHE A 102 8.04 2.41 1.22
N LEU A 103 7.15 3.37 1.01
CA LEU A 103 5.83 3.43 1.67
C LEU A 103 4.72 3.06 0.70
N PHE A 104 3.85 2.15 1.13
CA PHE A 104 2.75 1.65 0.31
C PHE A 104 1.40 1.83 1.00
N ASP A 105 0.33 1.98 0.22
CA ASP A 105 -1.02 1.88 0.77
C ASP A 105 -1.26 0.49 1.36
N ASN A 106 -2.09 0.43 2.39
CA ASN A 106 -2.51 -0.82 3.03
C ASN A 106 -3.65 -1.50 2.22
N ALA A 107 -3.37 -1.73 0.94
CA ALA A 107 -4.24 -2.37 -0.02
C ALA A 107 -4.01 -3.90 -0.04
N PRO A 108 -5.06 -4.72 -0.28
CA PRO A 108 -4.91 -6.17 -0.35
C PRO A 108 -3.87 -6.66 -1.38
N SER A 109 -3.69 -5.93 -2.49
CA SER A 109 -2.69 -6.22 -3.50
C SER A 109 -1.26 -6.10 -2.94
N HIS A 110 -0.98 -5.11 -2.10
CA HIS A 110 0.35 -4.86 -1.53
C HIS A 110 0.69 -5.84 -0.39
N GLN A 111 -0.33 -6.43 0.23
CA GLN A 111 -0.20 -7.40 1.32
C GLN A 111 -0.16 -8.86 0.85
N LYS A 112 -0.17 -9.10 -0.47
CA LYS A 112 -0.09 -10.46 -0.98
C LYS A 112 1.25 -11.09 -0.59
N ARG A 113 1.19 -12.20 0.15
CA ARG A 113 2.35 -13.03 0.47
C ARG A 113 2.83 -13.79 -0.77
N ALA A 114 4.10 -14.20 -0.79
CA ALA A 114 4.64 -14.99 -1.90
C ALA A 114 3.85 -16.30 -2.10
N ASN A 115 3.91 -16.88 -3.30
CA ASN A 115 3.12 -18.07 -3.62
C ASN A 115 3.51 -19.30 -2.79
N ASN A 116 4.73 -19.36 -2.28
CA ASN A 116 5.24 -20.40 -1.39
C ASN A 116 5.18 -20.00 0.11
N ALA A 117 4.58 -18.87 0.48
CA ALA A 117 4.53 -18.42 1.88
C ALA A 117 3.73 -19.38 2.77
N LEU A 118 4.07 -19.41 4.06
CA LEU A 118 3.39 -20.25 5.04
C LEU A 118 1.92 -19.82 5.22
N SER A 119 1.02 -20.81 5.22
CA SER A 119 -0.41 -20.56 5.47
C SER A 119 -1.14 -21.81 5.97
N ALA A 120 -1.62 -21.74 7.21
CA ALA A 120 -2.40 -22.82 7.83
C ALA A 120 -3.83 -22.97 7.26
N ARG A 121 -4.31 -22.00 6.47
CA ARG A 121 -5.74 -21.86 6.11
C ARG A 121 -6.33 -23.07 5.37
N LYS A 122 -5.51 -23.86 4.67
CA LYS A 122 -5.96 -25.00 3.85
C LYS A 122 -5.13 -26.27 4.04
N MET A 123 -4.23 -26.31 5.03
CA MET A 123 -3.38 -27.49 5.25
C MET A 123 -4.26 -28.70 5.63
N PRO A 124 -4.04 -29.88 5.02
CA PRO A 124 -4.69 -31.12 5.44
C PRO A 124 -4.15 -31.57 6.79
N LYS A 125 -4.94 -32.33 7.55
CA LYS A 125 -4.51 -32.85 8.85
C LYS A 125 -3.44 -33.94 8.71
N GLY A 126 -3.67 -34.90 7.82
CA GLY A 126 -2.74 -35.99 7.55
C GLY A 126 -1.87 -35.74 6.31
N PRO A 127 -0.94 -36.67 6.02
CA PRO A 127 -0.10 -36.60 4.84
C PRO A 127 -0.91 -36.52 3.54
N SER A 128 -0.39 -35.83 2.53
CA SER A 128 -1.07 -35.68 1.24
C SER A 128 -0.11 -35.55 0.07
N GLU A 129 -0.26 -36.46 -0.90
CA GLU A 129 0.49 -36.45 -2.15
C GLU A 129 0.15 -35.22 -3.00
N GLY A 130 1.16 -34.55 -3.53
CA GLY A 130 1.00 -33.41 -4.44
C GLY A 130 0.27 -32.19 -3.84
N TRP A 131 0.06 -32.14 -2.52
CA TRP A 131 -0.68 -31.06 -1.90
C TRP A 131 0.13 -29.76 -1.89
N THR A 132 -0.51 -28.70 -2.37
CA THR A 132 0.01 -27.33 -2.40
C THR A 132 -1.11 -26.38 -1.97
N HIS A 133 -0.76 -25.25 -1.37
CA HIS A 133 -1.76 -24.30 -0.84
C HIS A 133 -2.73 -23.80 -1.92
N LYS A 134 -2.20 -23.59 -3.12
CA LYS A 134 -2.97 -23.39 -4.36
C LYS A 134 -2.67 -24.57 -5.26
N LYS A 135 -3.72 -25.22 -5.77
CA LYS A 135 -3.58 -26.37 -6.67
C LYS A 135 -2.65 -26.03 -7.85
N GLY A 136 -1.59 -26.81 -8.03
CA GLY A 136 -0.58 -26.61 -9.06
C GLY A 136 0.40 -25.45 -8.80
N GLY A 137 0.35 -24.84 -7.60
CA GLY A 137 1.33 -23.84 -7.15
C GLY A 137 2.61 -24.49 -6.61
N PRO A 138 3.57 -23.69 -6.13
CA PRO A 138 4.78 -24.20 -5.50
C PRO A 138 4.48 -24.84 -4.14
N ASN A 139 5.39 -25.70 -3.68
CA ASN A 139 5.42 -26.15 -2.30
C ASN A 139 5.56 -24.95 -1.35
N MET A 140 4.93 -25.02 -0.18
CA MET A 140 5.19 -24.03 0.86
C MET A 140 6.66 -24.12 1.28
N ARG A 141 7.28 -22.96 1.49
CA ARG A 141 8.63 -22.85 2.03
C ARG A 141 8.70 -23.50 3.42
N PRO A 142 9.91 -23.84 3.92
CA PRO A 142 10.08 -24.34 5.26
C PRO A 142 9.56 -23.35 6.33
N GLY A 143 9.04 -23.91 7.43
CA GLY A 143 8.79 -23.16 8.66
C GLY A 143 10.09 -22.68 9.30
N VAL A 144 10.01 -21.68 10.17
CA VAL A 144 11.15 -21.24 10.99
C VAL A 144 10.76 -21.39 12.45
N LEU A 145 11.48 -22.24 13.18
CA LEU A 145 11.23 -22.49 14.58
C LEU A 145 11.82 -21.36 15.45
N PRO A 146 11.41 -21.23 16.73
CA PRO A 146 11.92 -20.18 17.61
C PRO A 146 13.43 -20.18 17.83
N ASP A 147 14.09 -21.32 17.64
CA ASP A 147 15.54 -21.49 17.69
C ASP A 147 16.26 -21.10 16.38
N GLY A 148 15.50 -20.70 15.36
CA GLY A 148 16.00 -20.34 14.03
C GLY A 148 16.13 -21.53 13.07
N ASN A 149 15.88 -22.76 13.51
CA ASN A 149 15.98 -23.94 12.65
C ASN A 149 14.80 -24.02 11.67
N PHE A 150 15.08 -24.54 10.47
CA PHE A 150 14.05 -24.76 9.47
C PHE A 150 13.25 -26.02 9.77
N GLN A 151 11.93 -25.94 9.57
CA GLN A 151 11.05 -27.10 9.58
C GLN A 151 10.54 -27.39 8.17
N GLU A 152 11.01 -28.49 7.58
CA GLU A 152 10.46 -28.99 6.32
C GLU A 152 9.01 -29.43 6.50
N LEU A 153 8.13 -28.93 5.63
CA LEU A 153 6.69 -29.24 5.66
C LEU A 153 6.32 -30.42 4.74
N TYR A 154 7.28 -30.87 3.95
CA TYR A 154 7.18 -31.97 3.02
C TYR A 154 8.19 -33.05 3.43
N TYR A 155 7.88 -34.30 3.17
CA TYR A 155 8.84 -35.37 3.30
C TYR A 155 9.90 -35.26 2.19
N PRO A 156 11.17 -35.63 2.46
CA PRO A 156 12.20 -35.61 1.43
C PRO A 156 11.88 -36.61 0.32
N ASP A 157 12.34 -36.37 -0.90
CA ASP A 157 12.02 -37.21 -2.07
C ASP A 157 12.44 -38.68 -1.89
N ASN A 158 13.47 -38.94 -1.08
CA ASN A 158 13.94 -40.28 -0.76
C ASN A 158 13.15 -40.98 0.37
N HIS A 159 12.06 -40.39 0.87
CA HIS A 159 11.26 -41.00 1.92
C HIS A 159 10.59 -42.29 1.40
N PRO A 160 10.72 -43.43 2.12
CA PRO A 160 10.43 -44.77 1.57
C PRO A 160 8.99 -44.98 1.11
N LEU A 161 8.03 -44.24 1.66
CA LEU A 161 6.59 -44.40 1.37
C LEU A 161 5.88 -43.11 0.94
N MET A 162 6.50 -41.96 1.17
CA MET A 162 5.80 -40.65 1.11
C MET A 162 6.73 -39.57 0.54
N GLY A 163 7.64 -39.94 -0.36
CA GLY A 163 8.60 -39.01 -0.96
C GLY A 163 7.92 -37.78 -1.55
N GLY A 164 8.30 -36.58 -1.10
CA GLY A 164 7.73 -35.31 -1.56
C GLY A 164 6.29 -35.02 -1.09
N TRP A 165 5.66 -35.90 -0.30
CA TRP A 165 4.32 -35.66 0.21
C TRP A 165 4.34 -34.53 1.24
N PHE A 166 3.26 -33.73 1.28
CA PHE A 166 3.05 -32.81 2.37
C PHE A 166 2.80 -33.60 3.66
N LYS A 167 3.47 -33.25 4.76
CA LYS A 167 3.45 -34.02 6.02
C LYS A 167 2.08 -34.06 6.71
N GLY A 168 1.27 -33.02 6.54
CA GLY A 168 0.02 -32.84 7.30
C GLY A 168 0.24 -32.06 8.59
N MET A 169 -0.78 -31.31 9.02
CA MET A 169 -0.69 -30.49 10.22
C MET A 169 -0.38 -31.30 11.48
N GLU A 170 -0.90 -32.53 11.60
CA GLU A 170 -0.64 -33.35 12.79
C GLU A 170 0.84 -33.68 12.96
N GLN A 171 1.49 -34.14 11.89
CA GLN A 171 2.93 -34.45 11.92
C GLN A 171 3.75 -33.18 12.21
N ILE A 172 3.43 -32.08 11.54
CA ILE A 172 4.11 -30.78 11.74
C ILE A 172 3.99 -30.31 13.20
N ILE A 173 2.82 -30.48 13.83
CA ILE A 173 2.58 -30.08 15.23
C ILE A 173 3.30 -31.03 16.21
N ARG A 174 3.34 -32.34 15.91
CA ARG A 174 4.10 -33.33 16.70
C ARG A 174 5.60 -33.03 16.67
N GLU A 175 6.15 -32.72 15.50
CA GLU A 175 7.55 -32.32 15.34
C GLU A 175 7.89 -31.04 16.13
N ARG A 176 6.92 -30.13 16.29
CA ARG A 176 7.06 -28.93 17.13
C ARG A 176 6.90 -29.19 18.64
N GLY A 177 6.56 -30.41 19.05
CA GLY A 177 6.28 -30.74 20.46
C GLY A 177 4.98 -30.12 20.99
N LEU A 178 4.06 -29.72 20.11
CA LEU A 178 2.82 -29.01 20.44
C LEU A 178 1.57 -29.89 20.36
N TRP A 179 1.75 -31.20 20.14
CA TRP A 179 0.63 -32.12 19.98
C TRP A 179 0.03 -32.50 21.34
N PRO A 180 -1.26 -32.20 21.61
CA PRO A 180 -1.86 -32.54 22.89
C PRO A 180 -2.16 -34.04 23.01
N ALA A 181 -2.19 -34.55 24.24
CA ALA A 181 -2.45 -35.97 24.53
C ALA A 181 -3.78 -36.48 23.94
N ASN A 182 -4.82 -35.65 24.00
CA ASN A 182 -6.15 -35.97 23.46
C ASN A 182 -6.25 -35.79 21.93
N GLY A 183 -5.17 -35.35 21.28
CA GLY A 183 -5.15 -35.00 19.87
C GLY A 183 -5.98 -33.75 19.53
N LEU A 184 -5.95 -33.39 18.25
CA LEU A 184 -6.68 -32.25 17.71
C LEU A 184 -7.51 -32.63 16.48
N ASN A 185 -8.67 -31.99 16.35
CA ASN A 185 -9.40 -31.96 15.09
C ASN A 185 -8.67 -31.08 14.08
N ALA A 186 -8.87 -31.33 12.78
CA ALA A 186 -8.22 -30.58 11.71
C ALA A 186 -8.52 -29.07 11.79
N GLN A 187 -9.80 -28.74 11.97
CA GLN A 187 -10.32 -27.39 12.16
C GLN A 187 -11.59 -27.43 13.00
N CYS A 188 -11.92 -26.34 13.69
CA CYS A 188 -13.28 -26.11 14.19
C CYS A 188 -14.26 -25.97 13.02
N GLU A 189 -15.56 -26.11 13.32
CA GLU A 189 -16.62 -25.93 12.34
C GLU A 189 -16.51 -24.56 11.66
N SER A 190 -16.45 -24.56 10.32
CA SER A 190 -16.22 -23.37 9.48
C SER A 190 -15.03 -22.49 9.89
N PHE A 191 -14.05 -23.02 10.63
CA PHE A 191 -12.94 -22.28 11.23
C PHE A 191 -13.37 -21.12 12.15
N LYS A 192 -14.57 -21.21 12.75
CA LYS A 192 -15.05 -20.30 13.78
C LYS A 192 -14.55 -20.76 15.15
N CYS A 193 -13.30 -20.44 15.44
CA CYS A 193 -12.71 -20.76 16.75
C CYS A 193 -13.16 -19.74 17.79
N GLU A 194 -13.24 -20.16 19.04
CA GLU A 194 -13.46 -19.30 20.20
C GLU A 194 -12.42 -18.16 20.26
N GLU A 195 -12.87 -16.96 20.63
CA GLU A 195 -11.99 -15.79 20.72
C GLU A 195 -10.94 -15.97 21.81
N GLY A 196 -9.71 -15.51 21.57
CA GLY A 196 -8.57 -15.70 22.47
C GLY A 196 -7.99 -17.13 22.49
N ARG A 197 -8.74 -18.14 22.03
CA ARG A 197 -8.26 -19.52 22.01
C ARG A 197 -7.34 -19.80 20.82
N THR A 198 -6.15 -20.31 21.10
CA THR A 198 -5.07 -20.50 20.12
C THR A 198 -4.80 -21.96 19.77
N ASP A 199 -5.38 -22.93 20.48
CA ASP A 199 -5.01 -24.35 20.43
C ASP A 199 -6.17 -25.32 20.15
N CYS A 200 -7.36 -24.80 19.82
CA CYS A 200 -8.58 -25.59 19.71
C CYS A 200 -8.62 -26.62 18.55
N CYS A 201 -7.76 -26.46 17.55
CA CYS A 201 -7.65 -27.35 16.40
C CYS A 201 -6.28 -27.17 15.73
N CYS A 202 -5.86 -28.15 14.91
CA CYS A 202 -4.56 -28.11 14.24
C CYS A 202 -4.35 -26.81 13.45
N ARG A 203 -5.39 -26.38 12.71
CA ARG A 203 -5.32 -25.13 11.93
C ARG A 203 -5.09 -23.92 12.82
N ARG A 204 -5.86 -23.75 13.89
CA ARG A 204 -5.74 -22.56 14.77
C ARG A 204 -4.38 -22.53 15.46
N LEU A 205 -3.91 -23.68 15.94
CA LEU A 205 -2.60 -23.83 16.56
C LEU A 205 -1.49 -23.37 15.62
N LEU A 206 -1.41 -23.91 14.39
CA LEU A 206 -0.41 -23.49 13.41
C LEU A 206 -0.60 -22.05 12.95
N PHE A 207 -1.86 -21.59 12.78
CA PHE A 207 -2.15 -20.23 12.36
C PHE A 207 -1.60 -19.17 13.32
N MET A 208 -1.52 -19.50 14.61
CA MET A 208 -1.01 -18.62 15.66
C MET A 208 0.50 -18.78 15.92
N GLN A 209 1.18 -19.69 15.23
CA GLN A 209 2.62 -19.85 15.38
C GLN A 209 3.36 -18.62 14.83
N PRO A 210 4.48 -18.18 15.45
CA PRO A 210 5.17 -16.95 15.08
C PRO A 210 5.56 -16.88 13.60
N ASP A 211 6.07 -17.98 13.03
CA ASP A 211 6.48 -18.05 11.63
C ASP A 211 5.31 -17.95 10.66
N PHE A 212 4.12 -18.43 11.02
CA PHE A 212 2.89 -18.31 10.21
C PHE A 212 2.25 -16.92 10.31
N VAL A 213 2.25 -16.33 11.52
CA VAL A 213 1.68 -14.99 11.78
C VAL A 213 2.53 -13.92 11.10
N ASN A 214 3.85 -13.97 11.32
CA ASN A 214 4.81 -12.95 10.90
C ASN A 214 5.29 -13.12 9.44
N GLN A 215 4.59 -13.92 8.62
CA GLN A 215 4.87 -13.98 7.19
C GLN A 215 4.65 -12.61 6.56
N LYS A 216 5.74 -12.09 6.00
CA LYS A 216 5.82 -10.83 5.27
C LYS A 216 5.09 -10.91 3.93
N SER A 217 4.68 -9.75 3.40
CA SER A 217 4.18 -9.71 2.02
C SER A 217 5.34 -9.93 1.04
N ALA A 218 5.05 -10.35 -0.19
CA ALA A 218 6.08 -10.49 -1.22
C ALA A 218 6.80 -9.15 -1.50
N LEU A 219 6.06 -8.05 -1.36
CA LEU A 219 6.55 -6.69 -1.51
C LEU A 219 7.55 -6.33 -0.41
N GLU A 220 7.20 -6.61 0.85
CA GLU A 220 8.10 -6.38 1.98
C GLU A 220 9.36 -7.26 1.87
N GLU A 221 9.21 -8.53 1.47
CA GLU A 221 10.34 -9.43 1.21
C GLU A 221 11.26 -8.93 0.08
N LEU A 222 10.71 -8.32 -0.97
CA LEU A 222 11.48 -7.74 -2.06
C LEU A 222 12.33 -6.55 -1.57
N VAL A 223 11.68 -5.55 -0.99
CA VAL A 223 12.34 -4.30 -0.54
C VAL A 223 13.39 -4.60 0.53
N THR A 224 13.08 -5.44 1.51
CA THR A 224 14.02 -5.77 2.60
C THR A 224 15.21 -6.61 2.11
N ARG A 225 15.01 -7.51 1.15
CA ARG A 225 16.10 -8.27 0.51
C ARG A 225 17.04 -7.38 -0.29
N ARG A 226 16.56 -6.27 -0.82
CA ARG A 226 17.36 -5.23 -1.47
C ARG A 226 18.04 -4.27 -0.46
N GLY A 227 17.94 -4.53 0.85
CA GLY A 227 18.59 -3.70 1.87
C GLY A 227 17.87 -2.39 2.18
N HIS A 228 16.59 -2.28 1.80
CA HIS A 228 15.75 -1.11 2.05
C HIS A 228 14.65 -1.38 3.07
N ILE A 229 13.97 -0.32 3.50
CA ILE A 229 12.88 -0.38 4.49
C ILE A 229 11.56 -0.33 3.74
N CYS A 230 10.65 -1.25 4.09
CA CYS A 230 9.27 -1.27 3.60
C CYS A 230 8.32 -1.00 4.74
N ASP A 231 7.38 -0.08 4.56
CA ASP A 231 6.32 0.16 5.53
C ASP A 231 4.99 0.51 4.83
N PHE A 232 3.89 0.49 5.57
CA PHE A 232 2.54 0.65 5.05
C PHE A 232 1.79 1.78 5.76
N TYR A 233 1.14 2.64 4.99
CA TYR A 233 0.28 3.66 5.57
C TYR A 233 -0.89 3.04 6.36
N PRO A 234 -1.34 3.66 7.46
CA PRO A 234 -2.56 3.25 8.15
C PRO A 234 -3.76 3.19 7.20
N LYS A 235 -4.63 2.19 7.38
CA LYS A 235 -5.86 2.07 6.56
C LYS A 235 -6.75 3.30 6.77
N PHE A 236 -7.30 3.81 5.67
CA PHE A 236 -8.23 4.95 5.64
C PHE A 236 -7.64 6.32 6.03
N HIS A 237 -6.32 6.48 5.97
CA HIS A 237 -5.62 7.73 6.28
C HIS A 237 -4.87 8.29 5.07
N CYS A 238 -5.60 8.65 4.00
CA CYS A 238 -5.01 9.13 2.75
C CYS A 238 -4.28 10.48 2.90
N GLU A 239 -4.60 11.26 3.93
CA GLU A 239 -3.89 12.49 4.29
C GLU A 239 -2.41 12.27 4.67
N LEU A 240 -2.04 11.04 5.04
CA LEU A 240 -0.66 10.66 5.37
C LEU A 240 0.17 10.33 4.14
N ASN A 241 -0.47 9.95 3.02
CA ASN A 241 0.20 9.63 1.78
C ASN A 241 0.19 10.83 0.83
N PHE A 242 1.28 11.59 0.79
CA PHE A 242 1.32 12.85 0.05
C PHE A 242 1.17 12.70 -1.47
N ILE A 243 1.38 11.49 -2.02
CA ILE A 243 1.15 11.21 -3.45
C ILE A 243 -0.32 11.36 -3.83
N GLU A 244 -1.25 11.19 -2.88
CA GLU A 244 -2.68 11.40 -3.13
C GLU A 244 -2.99 12.86 -3.49
N GLN A 245 -2.26 13.82 -2.90
CA GLN A 245 -2.38 15.23 -3.24
C GLN A 245 -1.78 15.52 -4.62
N TYR A 246 -0.69 14.84 -4.99
CA TYR A 246 -0.12 14.88 -6.33
C TYR A 246 -1.12 14.36 -7.38
N TRP A 247 -1.74 13.21 -7.15
CA TRP A 247 -2.81 12.69 -8.00
C TRP A 247 -4.00 13.63 -8.11
N GLY A 248 -4.42 14.24 -7.00
CA GLY A 248 -5.49 15.23 -6.97
C GLY A 248 -5.17 16.46 -7.85
N ALA A 249 -3.95 16.97 -7.77
CA ALA A 249 -3.50 18.10 -8.59
C ALA A 249 -3.41 17.74 -10.08
N ALA A 250 -2.90 16.56 -10.42
CA ALA A 250 -2.79 16.09 -11.80
C ALA A 250 -4.17 15.91 -12.42
N LYS A 251 -5.10 15.30 -11.69
CA LYS A 251 -6.50 15.14 -12.13
C LYS A 251 -7.18 16.49 -12.36
N LEU A 252 -6.89 17.50 -11.54
CA LEU A 252 -7.40 18.85 -11.75
C LEU A 252 -6.86 19.46 -13.05
N ARG A 253 -5.55 19.39 -13.28
CA ARG A 253 -4.92 19.88 -14.53
C ARG A 253 -5.48 19.16 -15.76
N TYR A 254 -5.59 17.84 -15.69
CA TYR A 254 -6.18 17.03 -16.77
C TYR A 254 -7.62 17.45 -17.08
N ARG A 255 -8.45 17.72 -16.06
CA ARG A 255 -9.83 18.20 -16.26
C ARG A 255 -9.91 19.59 -16.92
N SER A 256 -8.88 20.40 -16.76
CA SER A 256 -8.74 21.70 -17.44
C SER A 256 -8.12 21.59 -18.84
N SER A 257 -7.62 20.42 -19.23
CA SER A 257 -7.07 20.18 -20.58
C SER A 257 -8.18 20.07 -21.64
N PRO A 258 -7.87 20.27 -22.93
CA PRO A 258 -8.81 20.02 -24.02
C PRO A 258 -9.36 18.59 -23.99
N ARG A 259 -10.62 18.42 -24.41
CA ARG A 259 -11.24 17.09 -24.55
C ARG A 259 -10.43 16.25 -25.55
N THR A 260 -10.12 15.02 -25.15
CA THR A 260 -9.33 14.06 -25.92
C THR A 260 -10.23 13.21 -26.80
N LYS A 261 -9.80 12.91 -28.03
CA LYS A 261 -10.54 12.08 -28.99
C LYS A 261 -10.19 10.61 -28.93
N ASN A 262 -8.98 10.29 -28.48
CA ASN A 262 -8.45 8.93 -28.41
C ASN A 262 -7.53 8.76 -27.19
N ILE A 263 -7.12 7.51 -26.95
CA ILE A 263 -6.29 7.16 -25.79
C ILE A 263 -4.88 7.74 -25.82
N MET A 264 -4.31 7.96 -27.01
CA MET A 264 -2.96 8.54 -27.12
C MET A 264 -2.97 10.00 -26.67
N GLU A 265 -3.99 10.76 -27.10
CA GLU A 265 -4.21 12.13 -26.61
C GLU A 265 -4.50 12.15 -25.11
N MET A 266 -5.28 11.19 -24.61
CA MET A 266 -5.54 11.05 -23.17
C MET A 266 -4.27 10.78 -22.38
N GLU A 267 -3.45 9.84 -22.82
CA GLU A 267 -2.16 9.50 -22.22
C GLU A 267 -1.22 10.70 -22.22
N ALA A 268 -1.06 11.39 -23.35
CA ALA A 268 -0.25 12.60 -23.45
C ALA A 268 -0.72 13.71 -22.50
N ASN A 269 -2.03 13.94 -22.39
CA ASN A 269 -2.58 14.94 -21.47
C ASN A 269 -2.39 14.54 -20.01
N VAL A 270 -2.53 13.25 -19.68
CA VAL A 270 -2.28 12.73 -18.33
C VAL A 270 -0.80 12.91 -17.96
N LEU A 271 0.12 12.52 -18.82
CA LEU A 271 1.56 12.67 -18.59
C LEU A 271 1.95 14.14 -18.45
N THR A 272 1.46 15.00 -19.34
CA THR A 272 1.68 16.45 -19.25
C THR A 272 1.16 17.01 -17.91
N SER A 273 -0.04 16.60 -17.49
CA SER A 273 -0.65 17.05 -16.24
C SER A 273 0.13 16.60 -15.00
N LEU A 274 0.78 15.44 -15.08
CA LEU A 274 1.60 14.87 -14.01
C LEU A 274 2.97 15.56 -13.93
N ASP A 275 3.55 15.90 -15.07
CA ASP A 275 4.89 16.48 -15.19
C ASP A 275 4.91 17.97 -14.87
N ASP A 276 3.78 18.64 -15.10
CA ASP A 276 3.59 20.07 -14.86
C ASP A 276 3.47 20.41 -13.36
N ILE A 277 3.38 19.42 -12.46
CA ILE A 277 3.32 19.65 -11.01
C ILE A 277 4.71 20.03 -10.47
N PRO A 278 4.91 21.27 -9.97
CA PRO A 278 6.23 21.71 -9.53
C PRO A 278 6.71 20.96 -8.29
N LEU A 279 8.02 20.75 -8.21
CA LEU A 279 8.66 20.16 -7.03
C LEU A 279 8.33 20.90 -5.73
N GLN A 280 8.23 22.23 -5.76
CA GLN A 280 7.82 23.02 -4.60
C GLN A 280 6.41 22.65 -4.11
N GLN A 281 5.51 22.29 -5.02
CA GLN A 281 4.16 21.85 -4.70
C GLN A 281 4.17 20.45 -4.06
N ILE A 282 4.98 19.52 -4.59
CA ILE A 282 5.19 18.19 -3.99
C ILE A 282 5.74 18.29 -2.56
N ARG A 283 6.75 19.14 -2.35
CA ARG A 283 7.31 19.42 -1.00
C ARG A 283 6.27 19.94 -0.03
N ARG A 284 5.36 20.82 -0.48
CA ARG A 284 4.24 21.30 0.35
C ARG A 284 3.27 20.19 0.70
N TYR A 285 3.03 19.24 -0.20
CA TYR A 285 2.19 18.06 0.08
C TYR A 285 2.83 17.17 1.14
N ALA A 286 4.11 16.85 1.01
CA ALA A 286 4.86 16.08 2.00
C ALA A 286 4.84 16.76 3.37
N GLY A 287 5.10 18.08 3.43
CA GLY A 287 5.02 18.85 4.68
C GLY A 287 3.62 18.88 5.29
N ARG A 288 2.56 18.84 4.47
CA ARG A 288 1.18 18.72 4.98
C ARG A 288 0.93 17.35 5.59
N SER A 289 1.34 16.27 4.93
CA SER A 289 1.20 14.91 5.47
C SER A 289 2.00 14.74 6.76
N ALA A 290 3.21 15.31 6.84
CA ALA A 290 4.01 15.34 8.07
C ALA A 290 3.29 16.02 9.25
N LYS A 291 2.55 17.10 9.00
CA LYS A 291 1.74 17.75 10.05
C LYS A 291 0.57 16.87 10.52
N PHE A 292 -0.07 16.14 9.62
CA PHE A 292 -1.11 15.18 10.02
C PHE A 292 -0.50 14.06 10.87
N MET A 293 0.68 13.55 10.50
CA MET A 293 1.42 12.58 11.33
C MET A 293 1.70 13.14 12.73
N ASP A 294 2.24 14.34 12.83
CA ASP A 294 2.52 15.01 14.12
C ASP A 294 1.23 15.22 14.96
N ALA A 295 0.13 15.61 14.31
CA ALA A 295 -1.16 15.75 14.99
C ALA A 295 -1.64 14.42 15.58
N TYR A 296 -1.55 13.32 14.83
CA TYR A 296 -1.96 12.00 15.28
C TYR A 296 -1.06 11.45 16.38
N ILE A 297 0.25 11.69 16.30
CA ILE A 297 1.20 11.36 17.39
C ILE A 297 0.80 12.09 18.68
N LYS A 298 0.29 13.33 18.58
CA LYS A 298 -0.22 14.13 19.70
C LYS A 298 -1.65 13.78 20.13
N GLY A 299 -2.25 12.72 19.57
CA GLY A 299 -3.54 12.19 19.98
C GLY A 299 -4.76 12.92 19.38
N LEU A 300 -4.57 13.79 18.39
CA LEU A 300 -5.69 14.46 17.71
C LEU A 300 -6.43 13.46 16.81
N ASN A 301 -7.74 13.63 16.68
CA ASN A 301 -8.52 12.91 15.66
C ASN A 301 -8.45 13.61 14.29
N GLY A 302 -9.05 13.04 13.25
CA GLY A 302 -8.99 13.58 11.89
C GLY A 302 -9.53 15.02 11.74
N ALA A 303 -10.62 15.36 12.43
CA ALA A 303 -11.18 16.72 12.38
C ALA A 303 -10.27 17.73 13.10
N GLN A 304 -9.73 17.36 14.25
CA GLN A 304 -8.78 18.18 15.01
C GLN A 304 -7.47 18.37 14.26
N ALA A 305 -6.94 17.31 13.64
CA ALA A 305 -5.74 17.36 12.82
C ALA A 305 -5.93 18.26 11.60
N ALA A 306 -7.10 18.22 10.95
CA ALA A 306 -7.42 19.12 9.84
C ALA A 306 -7.45 20.60 10.28
N TRP A 307 -8.06 20.89 11.44
CA TRP A 307 -8.03 22.23 12.03
C TRP A 307 -6.60 22.68 12.35
N ALA A 308 -5.80 21.81 12.97
CA ALA A 308 -4.42 22.13 13.34
C ALA A 308 -3.55 22.38 12.10
N ALA A 309 -3.70 21.55 11.06
CA ALA A 309 -2.99 21.71 9.80
C ALA A 309 -3.32 23.03 9.09
N TRP A 310 -4.55 23.52 9.23
CA TRP A 310 -5.00 24.83 8.75
C TRP A 310 -4.44 25.99 9.60
N LYS A 311 -4.62 25.92 10.92
CA LYS A 311 -4.15 26.97 11.85
C LYS A 311 -2.63 27.17 11.76
N TYR A 312 -1.87 26.08 11.66
CA TYR A 312 -0.41 26.09 11.60
C TYR A 312 0.11 25.82 10.18
N HIS A 313 -0.55 26.37 9.17
CA HIS A 313 -0.19 26.10 7.77
C HIS A 313 1.27 26.45 7.44
N GLY A 314 1.84 27.48 8.08
CA GLY A 314 3.23 27.91 7.92
C GLY A 314 4.28 27.20 8.80
N HIS A 315 3.86 26.36 9.75
CA HIS A 315 4.79 25.65 10.64
C HIS A 315 5.04 24.22 10.15
N ARG A 316 6.20 23.66 10.53
CA ARG A 316 6.55 22.25 10.24
C ARG A 316 6.13 21.29 11.35
N VAL A 317 5.94 21.79 12.57
CA VAL A 317 5.59 21.02 13.77
C VAL A 317 4.48 21.78 14.50
N LEU A 318 3.53 21.05 15.08
CA LEU A 318 2.45 21.60 15.88
C LEU A 318 2.91 21.84 17.32
N PRO A 319 2.36 22.85 18.04
CA PRO A 319 2.68 23.03 19.45
C PRO A 319 2.29 21.81 20.31
N GLU A 320 3.03 21.55 21.39
CA GLU A 320 2.70 20.45 22.33
C GLU A 320 1.31 20.61 22.96
N ASN A 321 0.87 21.85 23.19
CA ASN A 321 -0.46 22.15 23.72
C ASN A 321 -1.55 22.28 22.65
N VAL A 322 -1.34 21.76 21.42
CA VAL A 322 -2.29 21.92 20.29
C VAL A 322 -3.69 21.39 20.61
N MET A 323 -3.81 20.33 21.42
CA MET A 323 -5.10 19.82 21.88
C MET A 323 -5.83 20.83 22.76
N ALA A 324 -5.16 21.40 23.77
CA ALA A 324 -5.74 22.45 24.61
C ALA A 324 -6.10 23.71 23.80
N GLN A 325 -5.33 24.02 22.75
CA GLN A 325 -5.66 25.12 21.85
C GLN A 325 -6.87 24.83 20.97
N PHE A 326 -7.08 23.58 20.56
CA PHE A 326 -8.29 23.16 19.86
C PHE A 326 -9.50 23.31 20.78
N ASP A 327 -9.42 22.77 21.99
CA ASP A 327 -10.48 22.84 22.99
C ASP A 327 -10.81 24.31 23.33
N GLY A 328 -9.81 25.15 23.55
CA GLY A 328 -10.01 26.58 23.79
C GLY A 328 -10.66 27.31 22.61
N ALA A 329 -10.36 26.94 21.37
CA ALA A 329 -10.96 27.55 20.18
C ALA A 329 -12.42 27.11 19.92
N HIS A 330 -12.82 25.93 20.42
CA HIS A 330 -14.15 25.35 20.18
C HIS A 330 -15.02 25.29 21.45
N ASN A 331 -14.49 25.64 22.62
CA ASN A 331 -15.25 25.82 23.87
C ASN A 331 -15.70 27.27 24.11
N VAL A 332 -15.56 28.18 23.15
CA VAL A 332 -16.17 29.53 23.21
C VAL A 332 -17.62 29.46 22.72
N SER A 333 -18.44 28.61 23.35
CA SER A 333 -19.90 28.72 23.43
C SER A 333 -20.47 27.54 24.23
N LYS A 334 -20.59 27.72 25.54
CA LYS A 334 -21.71 27.20 26.32
C LYS A 334 -22.21 28.31 27.22
#